data_AF-A0A8T6UZ05-F1
#
_entry.id   AF-A0A8T6UZ05-F1
#
_cell.length_a   1.000
_cell.length_b   1.000
_cell.length_c   1.000
_cell.angle_alpha   90.00
_cell.angle_beta   90.00
_cell.angle_gamma   90.00
#
_symmetry.space_group_name_H-M   'P 1'
#
loop_
_entity.id
_entity.type
_entity.pdbx_description
1 polymer ?
#
loop_
_entity_poly.entity_id
_entity_poly.type
_entity_poly.pdbx_seq_one_letter_code
_entity_poly.pdbx_strand_id
1 'polypeptide(L)' 'RKIDTNAISVDVGPGQPETYESNETATFCAVDREGNMVAMSETIECFFGSGIIVPKTGILLND' A
#
# COMPACT_ATOMS: atom_id res chain seq x y z
N ARG A 1 -7.99 -28.23 43.13
CA ARG A 1 -7.22 -27.33 42.24
C ARG A 1 -8.25 -26.42 41.57
N LYS A 2 -8.40 -25.17 42.02
CA LYS A 2 -9.42 -24.24 41.52
C LYS A 2 -8.77 -23.48 40.35
N ILE A 3 -9.46 -23.41 39.21
CA ILE A 3 -8.98 -22.65 38.05
C ILE A 3 -9.01 -21.16 38.44
N ASP A 4 -7.89 -20.48 38.29
CA ASP A 4 -7.79 -19.03 38.53
C ASP A 4 -8.31 -18.28 37.31
N THR A 5 -9.50 -17.71 37.43
CA THR A 5 -10.17 -16.97 36.35
C THR A 5 -9.43 -15.69 35.96
N ASN A 6 -8.60 -15.12 36.86
CA ASN A 6 -7.82 -13.91 36.56
C ASN A 6 -6.63 -14.16 35.64
N ALA A 7 -6.24 -15.43 35.44
CA ALA A 7 -5.16 -15.80 34.53
C ALA A 7 -5.64 -15.97 33.07
N ILE A 8 -6.94 -15.82 32.78
CA ILE A 8 -7.54 -16.22 31.49
C ILE A 8 -7.81 -15.01 30.56
N SER A 9 -8.05 -13.82 31.11
CA SER A 9 -8.35 -12.64 30.29
C SER A 9 -7.22 -11.62 30.36
N VAL A 10 -6.43 -11.56 29.30
CA VAL A 10 -5.73 -10.33 28.94
C VAL A 10 -6.78 -9.35 28.41
N ASP A 11 -6.83 -8.15 28.98
CA ASP A 11 -7.65 -7.06 28.45
C ASP A 11 -6.98 -6.56 27.16
N VAL A 12 -7.39 -7.13 26.03
CA VAL A 12 -6.92 -6.70 24.70
C VAL A 12 -7.80 -5.55 24.26
N GLY A 13 -7.31 -4.33 24.48
CA GLY A 13 -7.93 -3.14 23.91
C GLY A 13 -8.03 -3.24 22.37
N PRO A 14 -8.92 -2.47 21.73
CA PRO A 14 -8.95 -2.42 20.28
C PRO A 14 -7.55 -2.06 19.75
N GLY A 15 -7.03 -2.84 18.81
CA GLY A 15 -5.76 -2.53 18.16
C GLY A 15 -5.81 -1.16 17.51
N GLN A 16 -4.65 -0.55 17.28
CA GLN A 16 -4.60 0.69 16.50
C GLN A 16 -4.88 0.35 15.03
N PRO A 17 -5.94 0.89 14.41
CA PRO A 17 -6.21 0.69 12.99
C PRO A 17 -5.08 1.31 12.15
N GLU A 18 -5.05 0.86 10.90
CA GLU A 18 -3.92 0.92 9.96
C GLU A 18 -3.17 2.26 9.90
N THR A 19 -1.87 2.16 9.64
CA THR A 19 -1.00 3.31 9.36
C THR A 19 -1.52 4.11 8.16
N TYR A 20 -1.21 5.40 8.12
CA TYR A 20 -1.58 6.25 6.99
C TYR A 20 -0.97 5.70 5.70
N GLU A 21 -1.80 5.62 4.65
CA GLU A 21 -1.44 5.21 3.30
C GLU A 21 -1.85 6.30 2.32
N SER A 22 -1.04 6.52 1.29
CA SER A 22 -1.38 7.43 0.19
C SER A 22 -2.53 6.91 -0.68
N ASN A 23 -3.21 7.84 -1.36
CA ASN A 23 -4.28 7.56 -2.33
C ASN A 23 -3.81 7.71 -3.78
N GLU A 24 -2.51 7.88 -4.00
CA GLU A 24 -1.90 8.25 -5.26
C GLU A 24 -1.60 7.00 -6.09
N THR A 25 -2.33 6.85 -7.21
CA THR A 25 -2.11 5.77 -8.18
C THR A 25 -2.59 6.26 -9.54
N ALA A 26 -1.83 5.97 -10.59
CA ALA A 26 -2.24 6.24 -11.96
C ALA A 26 -2.80 4.95 -12.58
N THR A 27 -3.96 5.05 -13.23
CA THR A 27 -4.53 3.96 -14.02
C THR A 27 -4.83 4.45 -15.42
N PHE A 28 -4.58 3.60 -16.40
CA PHE A 28 -4.93 3.87 -17.79
C PHE A 28 -5.38 2.59 -18.50
N CYS A 29 -6.20 2.80 -19.53
CA CYS A 29 -6.71 1.73 -20.38
C CYS A 29 -6.42 2.06 -21.84
N ALA A 30 -6.09 1.06 -22.65
CA ALA A 30 -5.87 1.19 -24.08
C ALA A 30 -6.59 0.07 -24.84
N VAL A 31 -7.16 0.42 -25.99
CA VAL A 31 -7.82 -0.52 -26.91
C VAL A 31 -7.31 -0.24 -28.32
N ASP A 32 -6.88 -1.27 -29.04
CA ASP A 32 -6.44 -1.15 -30.43
C ASP A 32 -7.54 -1.50 -31.43
N ARG A 33 -7.23 -1.35 -32.73
CA ARG A 33 -8.18 -1.58 -33.82
C ARG A 33 -8.57 -3.05 -34.00
N GLU A 34 -7.71 -3.97 -33.58
CA GLU A 34 -7.95 -5.42 -33.66
C GLU A 34 -8.81 -5.91 -32.50
N GLY A 35 -9.09 -5.03 -31.53
CA GLY A 35 -9.89 -5.34 -30.35
C GLY A 35 -9.07 -5.85 -29.18
N ASN A 36 -7.73 -5.73 -29.23
CA ASN A 36 -6.91 -6.02 -28.05
C ASN A 36 -7.12 -4.92 -27.02
N MET A 37 -7.24 -5.33 -25.75
CA MET A 37 -7.52 -4.43 -24.63
C MET A 37 -6.48 -4.64 -23.53
N VAL A 38 -5.95 -3.53 -23.00
CA VAL A 38 -5.01 -3.52 -21.87
C VAL A 38 -5.48 -2.51 -20.84
N ALA A 39 -5.46 -2.91 -19.57
CA ALA A 39 -5.63 -2.02 -18.42
C ALA A 39 -4.38 -2.14 -17.53
N MET A 40 -3.83 -1.00 -17.11
CA MET A 40 -2.63 -0.93 -16.29
C MET A 40 -2.86 0.03 -15.13
N SER A 41 -2.43 -0.38 -13.94
CA SER A 41 -2.42 0.45 -12.74
C SER A 41 -1.01 0.44 -12.17
N GLU A 42 -0.45 1.63 -11.97
CA GLU A 42 0.93 1.83 -11.51
C GLU A 42 0.96 2.89 -10.40
N THR A 43 1.79 2.65 -9.38
CA THR A 43 1.96 3.53 -8.22
C THR A 43 3.43 3.58 -7.77
N ILE A 44 3.79 4.66 -7.08
CA ILE A 44 5.05 4.83 -6.34
C ILE A 44 4.76 5.07 -4.85
N GLU A 45 3.63 4.57 -4.35
CA GLU A 45 3.07 4.75 -3.01
C GLU A 45 2.57 6.20 -2.78
N CYS A 46 3.45 7.15 -2.51
CA CYS A 46 3.11 8.56 -2.27
C CYS A 46 3.32 9.49 -3.49
N PHE A 47 2.85 10.74 -3.41
CA PHE A 47 3.20 11.77 -4.40
C PHE A 47 4.72 12.01 -4.42
N PHE A 48 5.37 11.70 -5.55
CA PHE A 48 6.82 11.60 -5.72
C PHE A 48 7.52 10.45 -4.94
N GLY A 49 6.77 9.45 -4.45
CA GLY A 49 7.29 8.29 -3.73
C GLY A 49 8.23 8.69 -2.59
N SER A 50 9.38 8.03 -2.49
CA SER A 50 10.41 8.34 -1.47
C SER A 50 11.06 9.72 -1.64
N GLY A 51 10.87 10.40 -2.78
CA GLY A 51 11.62 11.60 -3.16
C GLY A 51 13.08 11.34 -3.56
N ILE A 52 13.55 10.09 -3.57
CA ILE A 52 14.92 9.72 -3.91
C ILE A 52 15.01 9.36 -5.39
N ILE A 53 15.89 10.06 -6.11
CA ILE A 53 16.22 9.78 -7.51
C ILE A 53 17.50 8.95 -7.59
N VAL A 54 17.46 7.85 -8.33
CA VAL A 54 18.67 7.05 -8.61
C VAL A 54 19.69 7.93 -9.35
N PRO A 55 20.95 8.02 -8.89
CA PRO A 55 21.92 8.95 -9.45
C PRO A 55 22.08 8.80 -10.97
N LYS A 56 21.95 9.93 -11.68
CA LYS A 56 22.12 10.06 -13.14
C LYS A 56 21.09 9.31 -14.02
N THR A 57 20.04 8.72 -13.45
CA THR A 57 19.02 8.02 -14.26
C THR A 57 17.73 8.83 -14.43
N GLY A 58 17.43 9.73 -13.49
CA GLY A 58 16.14 10.42 -13.45
C GLY A 58 14.98 9.51 -13.01
N ILE A 59 15.27 8.31 -12.49
CA ILE A 59 14.27 7.36 -12.00
C ILE A 59 14.02 7.63 -10.52
N LEU A 60 12.75 7.85 -10.18
CA LEU A 60 12.26 8.04 -8.81
C LEU A 60 11.95 6.69 -8.16
N LEU A 61 12.34 6.52 -6.90
CA LEU A 61 12.09 5.29 -6.14
C LEU A 61 10.76 5.37 -5.39
N ASN A 62 10.05 4.24 -5.30
CA ASN A 62 8.90 4.11 -4.41
C ASN A 62 9.33 4.25 -2.95
N ASP A 63 8.37 4.59 -2.09
CA ASP A 63 8.50 4.47 -0.63
C ASP A 63 7.94 3.11 -0.17
#